data_AF-A0A948ZCV7-F1
#
_entry.id   AF-A0A948ZCV7-F1
#
_cell.length_a   1.000
_cell.length_b   1.000
_cell.length_c   1.000
_cell.angle_alpha   90.00
_cell.angle_beta   90.00
_cell.angle_gamma   90.00
#
_symmetry.space_group_name_H-M   'P 1'
#
loop_
_entity.id
_entity.type
_entity.pdbx_description
1 polymer ?
#
loop_
_entity_poly.entity_id
_entity_poly.type
_entity_poly.pdbx_seq_one_letter_code
_entity_poly.pdbx_strand_id
1 'polypeptide(L)'
;MVFPKRQKEIVFEANRILINDKRGGKINESEVIDDLQNLLTLDAIDLNKLSAYGFNYDAVIIPESDSFDINNLVGSKIASIENIKSAGVNVLFEKGNITYVLEIKPLRDNKRFIAHFNAHFNLNKLPSAADLKSEINLQFNEFNKILQNI
;
A
#
# COMPACT_ATOMS: atom_id res chain seq x y z
N MET A 1 -4.38 -4.26 26.88
CA MET A 1 -4.25 -3.75 25.50
C MET A 1 -4.72 -2.30 25.53
N VAL A 2 -3.79 -1.34 25.48
CA VAL A 2 -4.13 0.09 25.46
C VAL A 2 -3.86 0.59 24.06
N PHE A 3 -4.92 0.89 23.32
CA PHE A 3 -4.81 1.48 22.00
C PHE A 3 -4.71 3.01 22.13
N PRO A 4 -3.71 3.67 21.50
CA PRO A 4 -3.68 5.13 21.41
C PRO A 4 -4.88 5.64 20.60
N LYS A 5 -5.31 6.87 20.92
CA LYS A 5 -6.50 7.54 20.39
C LYS A 5 -6.48 7.68 18.86
N ARG A 6 -7.68 7.57 18.26
CA ARG A 6 -7.98 7.74 16.83
C ARG A 6 -7.32 9.00 16.25
N GLN A 7 -6.51 8.86 15.22
CA GLN A 7 -5.95 9.97 14.44
C GLN A 7 -6.07 9.68 12.94
N LYS A 8 -6.78 10.55 12.21
CA LYS A 8 -6.76 10.61 10.75
C LYS A 8 -5.69 11.62 10.34
N GLU A 9 -4.91 11.32 9.31
CA GLU A 9 -3.83 12.19 8.82
C GLU A 9 -4.08 12.51 7.34
N ILE A 10 -4.09 13.81 7.03
CA ILE A 10 -4.19 14.32 5.66
C ILE A 10 -2.95 15.18 5.41
N VAL A 11 -2.16 14.82 4.41
CA VAL A 11 -0.94 15.55 4.03
C VAL A 11 -1.09 16.06 2.61
N PHE A 12 -0.84 17.36 2.43
CA PHE A 12 -0.72 18.00 1.13
C PHE A 12 0.77 18.21 0.85
N GLU A 13 1.37 17.31 0.09
CA GLU A 13 2.68 17.55 -0.51
C GLU A 13 2.44 18.25 -1.86
N ALA A 14 3.40 19.03 -2.37
CA ALA A 14 3.18 19.98 -3.48
C ALA A 14 2.53 19.40 -4.75
N ASN A 15 2.42 18.07 -4.90
CA ASN A 15 1.67 17.38 -5.97
C ASN A 15 0.89 16.14 -5.50
N ARG A 16 0.69 15.93 -4.19
CA ARG A 16 0.07 14.71 -3.64
C ARG A 16 -0.81 15.03 -2.45
N ILE A 17 -2.01 14.45 -2.47
CA ILE A 17 -2.89 14.37 -1.29
C ILE A 17 -2.77 12.95 -0.75
N LEU A 18 -2.42 12.83 0.53
CA LEU A 18 -2.37 11.55 1.23
C LEU A 18 -3.54 11.49 2.21
N ILE A 19 -4.41 10.49 2.06
CA ILE A 19 -5.52 10.21 2.98
C ILE A 19 -5.32 8.79 3.48
N ASN A 20 -5.01 8.65 4.78
CA ASN A 20 -4.70 7.37 5.38
C ASN A 20 -5.74 6.98 6.42
N ASP A 21 -6.20 5.73 6.35
CA ASP A 21 -6.91 5.10 7.44
C ASP A 21 -5.96 4.20 8.24
N LYS A 22 -5.55 4.67 9.43
CA LYS A 22 -4.66 3.95 10.34
C LYS A 22 -5.42 3.11 11.38
N ARG A 23 -6.74 2.90 11.21
CA ARG A 23 -7.60 2.21 12.20
C ARG A 23 -7.39 0.69 12.24
N GLY A 24 -6.82 0.08 11.19
CA GLY A 24 -6.53 -1.36 11.14
C GLY A 24 -7.77 -2.25 11.05
N GLY A 25 -8.80 -1.82 10.33
CA GLY A 25 -10.07 -2.54 10.13
C GLY A 25 -10.20 -3.23 8.77
N LYS A 26 -11.38 -3.78 8.48
CA LYS A 26 -11.66 -4.34 7.15
C LYS A 26 -11.74 -3.21 6.11
N ILE A 27 -11.39 -3.49 4.86
CA ILE A 27 -11.39 -2.46 3.81
C ILE A 27 -12.76 -1.91 3.49
N ASN A 28 -13.81 -2.73 3.62
CA ASN A 28 -15.19 -2.27 3.46
C ASN A 28 -15.66 -1.35 4.61
N GLU A 29 -14.87 -1.22 5.70
CA GLU A 29 -15.10 -0.28 6.80
C GLU A 29 -14.25 1.00 6.66
N SER A 30 -13.40 1.08 5.63
CA SER A 30 -12.56 2.23 5.35
C SER A 30 -13.40 3.43 4.90
N GLU A 31 -13.21 4.57 5.57
CA GLU A 31 -13.88 5.84 5.25
C GLU A 31 -13.05 6.70 4.29
N VAL A 32 -11.89 6.23 3.81
CA VAL A 32 -10.94 7.02 3.01
C VAL A 32 -11.59 7.64 1.78
N ILE A 33 -12.50 6.91 1.12
CA ILE A 33 -13.20 7.43 -0.07
C ILE A 33 -14.21 8.50 0.33
N ASP A 34 -14.93 8.33 1.43
CA ASP A 34 -15.90 9.32 1.90
C ASP A 34 -15.18 10.58 2.40
N ASP A 35 -14.03 10.43 3.07
CA ASP A 35 -13.16 11.52 3.47
C ASP A 35 -12.62 12.27 2.23
N LEU A 36 -12.20 11.56 1.18
CA LEU A 36 -11.81 12.17 -0.09
C LEU A 36 -12.96 13.01 -0.66
N GLN A 37 -14.17 12.44 -0.77
CA GLN A 37 -15.33 13.16 -1.30
C GLN A 37 -15.63 14.43 -0.51
N ASN A 38 -15.56 14.36 0.83
CA ASN A 38 -15.74 15.53 1.69
C ASN A 38 -14.68 16.60 1.37
N LEU A 39 -13.41 16.23 1.21
CA LEU A 39 -12.35 17.18 0.85
C LEU A 39 -12.58 17.83 -0.51
N LEU A 40 -13.10 17.09 -1.49
CA LEU A 40 -13.43 17.65 -2.81
C LEU A 40 -14.52 18.72 -2.75
N THR A 41 -15.35 18.74 -1.68
CA THR A 41 -16.39 19.77 -1.50
C THR A 41 -15.90 21.04 -0.81
N LEU A 42 -14.68 21.04 -0.27
CA LEU A 42 -14.15 22.17 0.51
C LEU A 42 -13.48 23.27 -0.34
N ASP A 43 -13.52 23.18 -1.68
CA ASP A 43 -12.80 24.07 -2.63
C ASP A 43 -11.29 24.24 -2.33
N ALA A 44 -10.73 23.37 -1.47
CA ALA A 44 -9.35 23.42 -1.03
C ALA A 44 -8.38 22.75 -2.01
N ILE A 45 -8.91 22.07 -3.04
CA ILE A 45 -8.16 21.23 -3.98
C ILE A 45 -8.49 21.66 -5.40
N ASP A 46 -7.48 22.13 -6.13
CA ASP A 46 -7.57 22.34 -7.57
C ASP A 46 -7.51 21.00 -8.29
N LEU A 47 -8.69 20.44 -8.57
CA LEU A 47 -8.87 19.13 -9.22
C LEU A 47 -8.15 19.02 -10.57
N ASN A 48 -7.91 20.14 -11.26
CA ASN A 48 -7.22 20.14 -12.56
C ASN A 48 -5.73 19.80 -12.44
N LYS A 49 -5.16 19.85 -11.22
CA LYS A 49 -3.77 19.50 -10.93
C LYS A 49 -3.58 18.04 -10.53
N LEU A 50 -4.66 17.26 -10.40
CA LEU A 50 -4.57 15.84 -10.10
C LEU A 50 -4.20 15.04 -11.35
N SER A 51 -2.96 14.58 -11.42
CA SER A 51 -2.45 13.78 -12.55
C SER A 51 -2.48 12.27 -12.30
N ALA A 52 -2.65 11.84 -11.05
CA ALA A 52 -2.70 10.43 -10.67
C ALA A 52 -3.40 10.20 -9.31
N TYR A 53 -3.79 8.96 -9.05
CA TYR A 53 -4.20 8.49 -7.72
C TYR A 53 -3.63 7.10 -7.46
N GLY A 54 -3.71 6.64 -6.21
CA GLY A 54 -3.31 5.28 -5.90
C GLY A 54 -3.73 4.84 -4.52
N PHE A 55 -3.75 3.53 -4.33
CA PHE A 55 -4.07 2.87 -3.07
C PHE A 55 -2.82 2.23 -2.50
N ASN A 56 -2.58 2.45 -1.21
CA ASN A 56 -1.47 1.86 -0.47
C ASN A 56 -2.02 0.84 0.53
N TYR A 57 -1.39 -0.33 0.58
CA TYR A 57 -1.74 -1.40 1.50
C TYR A 57 -0.48 -1.89 2.18
N ASP A 58 -0.53 -1.93 3.51
CA ASP A 58 0.56 -2.43 4.33
C ASP A 58 0.07 -3.65 5.11
N ALA A 59 0.81 -4.74 5.04
CA ALA A 59 0.51 -5.95 5.80
C ALA A 59 1.77 -6.49 6.49
N VAL A 60 1.62 -6.85 7.76
CA VAL A 60 2.61 -7.66 8.46
C VAL A 60 2.22 -9.12 8.26
N ILE A 61 3.10 -9.87 7.61
CA ILE A 61 2.86 -11.27 7.28
C ILE A 61 3.65 -12.16 8.23
N ILE A 62 2.95 -13.16 8.75
CA ILE A 62 3.50 -14.27 9.51
C ILE A 62 3.28 -15.51 8.63
N PRO A 63 4.32 -16.01 7.95
CA PRO A 63 4.24 -17.22 7.16
C PRO A 63 3.74 -18.38 8.02
N GLU A 64 2.85 -19.20 7.46
CA GLU A 64 2.33 -20.38 8.15
C GLU A 64 3.34 -21.53 8.20
N SER A 65 4.31 -21.54 7.26
CA SER A 65 5.35 -22.56 7.19
C SER A 65 6.61 -22.13 7.93
N ASP A 66 7.10 -22.98 8.83
CA ASP A 66 8.41 -22.84 9.47
C ASP A 66 9.58 -22.91 8.48
N SER A 67 9.35 -23.36 7.24
CA SER A 67 10.36 -23.41 6.18
C SER A 67 10.54 -22.11 5.41
N PHE A 68 9.67 -21.11 5.62
CA PHE A 68 9.82 -19.82 4.97
C PHE A 68 10.99 -19.06 5.62
N ASP A 69 11.99 -18.73 4.81
CA ASP A 69 13.05 -17.80 5.17
C ASP A 69 13.06 -16.66 4.15
N ILE A 70 12.78 -15.45 4.64
CA ILE A 70 12.77 -14.23 3.83
C ILE A 70 14.11 -13.97 3.14
N ASN A 71 15.22 -14.48 3.70
CA ASN A 71 16.54 -14.39 3.10
C ASN A 71 16.62 -15.17 1.78
N ASN A 72 15.75 -16.15 1.55
CA ASN A 72 15.66 -16.86 0.26
C ASN A 72 15.20 -15.95 -0.88
N LEU A 73 14.55 -14.81 -0.59
CA LEU A 73 14.18 -13.82 -1.59
C LEU A 73 15.37 -12.93 -2.01
N VAL A 74 16.48 -12.98 -1.27
CA VAL A 74 17.65 -12.15 -1.49
C VAL A 74 18.73 -13.00 -2.17
N GLY A 75 19.12 -12.63 -3.39
CA GLY A 75 20.15 -13.35 -4.13
C GLY A 75 21.53 -13.32 -3.47
N SER A 76 22.35 -14.34 -3.75
CA SER A 76 23.68 -14.53 -3.13
C SER A 76 24.62 -13.33 -3.23
N LYS A 77 24.53 -12.52 -4.30
CA LYS A 77 25.32 -11.29 -4.48
C LYS A 77 24.96 -10.18 -3.49
N ILE A 78 23.70 -10.08 -3.09
CA ILE A 78 23.27 -9.10 -2.08
C ILE A 78 23.61 -9.64 -0.69
N ALA A 79 23.44 -10.95 -0.48
CA ALA A 79 23.82 -11.62 0.77
C ALA A 79 25.32 -11.50 1.09
N SER A 80 26.19 -11.32 0.08
CA SER A 80 27.64 -11.15 0.29
C SER A 80 28.06 -9.74 0.78
N ILE A 81 27.13 -8.80 0.90
CA ILE A 81 27.45 -7.45 1.39
C ILE A 81 27.61 -7.48 2.92
N GLU A 82 28.80 -7.14 3.40
CA GLU A 82 29.08 -7.06 4.85
C GLU A 82 28.24 -5.98 5.54
N ASN A 83 27.86 -6.22 6.80
CA ASN A 83 27.13 -5.29 7.65
C ASN A 83 25.71 -4.87 7.17
N ILE A 84 25.08 -5.61 6.27
CA ILE A 84 23.66 -5.41 5.92
C ILE A 84 22.79 -5.47 7.19
N LYS A 85 21.94 -4.46 7.36
CA LYS A 85 20.99 -4.38 8.49
C LYS A 85 19.62 -4.99 8.15
N SER A 86 19.22 -4.90 6.89
CA SER A 86 17.99 -5.48 6.34
C SER A 86 18.09 -5.45 4.81
N ALA A 87 17.61 -6.49 4.15
CA ALA A 87 17.48 -6.56 2.69
C ALA A 87 16.10 -7.14 2.36
N GLY A 88 15.50 -6.63 1.30
CA GLY A 88 14.16 -7.02 0.87
C GLY A 88 14.05 -7.03 -0.64
N VAL A 89 12.85 -7.30 -1.14
CA VAL A 89 12.53 -7.25 -2.57
C VAL A 89 11.69 -6.01 -2.83
N ASN A 90 11.99 -5.32 -3.93
CA ASN A 90 11.12 -4.30 -4.48
C ASN A 90 10.86 -4.64 -5.95
N VAL A 91 9.58 -4.80 -6.30
CA VAL A 91 9.14 -5.16 -7.64
C VAL A 91 8.21 -4.08 -8.14
N LEU A 92 8.58 -3.50 -9.28
CA LEU A 92 7.73 -2.64 -10.10
C LEU A 92 7.18 -3.48 -11.25
N PHE A 93 5.87 -3.51 -11.43
CA PHE A 93 5.24 -4.22 -12.54
C PHE A 93 3.97 -3.51 -13.01
N GLU A 94 3.56 -3.78 -14.23
CA GLU A 94 2.39 -3.13 -14.85
C GLU A 94 1.38 -4.18 -15.29
N LYS A 95 0.09 -3.88 -15.11
CA LYS A 95 -1.01 -4.69 -15.60
C LYS A 95 -2.14 -3.78 -16.07
N GLY A 96 -2.38 -3.77 -17.38
CA GLY A 96 -3.23 -2.76 -18.01
C GLY A 96 -2.60 -1.38 -17.88
N ASN A 97 -3.37 -0.40 -17.39
CA ASN A 97 -2.89 0.98 -17.16
C ASN A 97 -2.59 1.27 -15.68
N ILE A 98 -2.36 0.21 -14.89
CA ILE A 98 -2.07 0.30 -13.46
C ILE A 98 -0.63 -0.12 -13.24
N THR A 99 0.13 0.76 -12.60
CA THR A 99 1.51 0.50 -12.18
C THR A 99 1.48 0.05 -10.73
N TYR A 100 2.13 -1.07 -10.44
CA TYR A 100 2.18 -1.67 -9.11
C TYR A 100 3.58 -1.63 -8.57
N VAL A 101 3.71 -1.26 -7.29
CA VAL A 101 4.95 -1.42 -6.52
C VAL A 101 4.66 -2.36 -5.38
N LEU A 102 5.34 -3.50 -5.35
CA LEU A 102 5.36 -4.41 -4.22
C LEU A 102 6.73 -4.35 -3.58
N GLU A 103 6.78 -4.00 -2.31
CA GLU A 103 7.98 -4.08 -1.50
C GLU A 103 7.80 -5.05 -0.35
N ILE A 104 8.74 -5.97 -0.18
CA ILE A 104 8.74 -6.97 0.88
C ILE A 104 10.03 -6.79 1.67
N LYS A 105 9.93 -6.58 2.97
CA LYS A 105 11.09 -6.40 3.85
C LYS A 105 10.99 -7.25 5.11
N PRO A 106 12.07 -7.92 5.53
CA PRO A 106 12.08 -8.67 6.77
C PRO A 106 11.88 -7.76 7.98
N LEU A 107 11.15 -8.26 8.96
CA LEU A 107 11.12 -7.71 10.31
C LEU A 107 12.25 -8.35 11.14
N ARG A 108 12.55 -7.77 12.30
CA ARG A 108 13.76 -8.06 13.12
C ARG A 108 14.00 -9.54 13.46
N ASP A 109 13.00 -10.42 13.33
CA ASP A 109 13.09 -11.85 13.64
C ASP A 109 13.24 -12.75 12.41
N ASN A 110 13.31 -12.21 11.18
CA ASN A 110 13.37 -12.92 9.89
C ASN A 110 12.24 -13.93 9.61
N LYS A 111 11.37 -14.17 10.58
CA LYS A 111 10.18 -15.03 10.50
C LYS A 111 8.93 -14.25 10.14
N ARG A 112 9.01 -12.93 10.10
CA ARG A 112 7.93 -12.05 9.67
C ARG A 112 8.48 -11.05 8.68
N PHE A 113 7.61 -10.57 7.81
CA PHE A 113 7.96 -9.51 6.89
C PHE A 113 6.83 -8.48 6.80
N ILE A 114 7.18 -7.28 6.39
CA ILE A 114 6.22 -6.28 5.97
C ILE A 114 6.12 -6.31 4.45
N ALA A 115 4.89 -6.33 3.94
CA ALA A 115 4.60 -6.15 2.53
C ALA A 115 3.91 -4.80 2.35
N HIS A 116 4.52 -3.94 1.54
CA HIS A 116 3.98 -2.68 1.09
C HIS A 116 3.53 -2.85 -0.35
N PHE A 117 2.27 -2.56 -0.64
CA PHE A 117 1.71 -2.65 -1.97
C PHE A 117 1.08 -1.34 -2.36
N ASN A 118 1.55 -0.76 -3.45
CA ASN A 118 0.98 0.43 -4.05
C ASN A 118 0.39 0.08 -5.42
N ALA A 119 -0.87 0.42 -5.62
CA ALA A 119 -1.51 0.41 -6.94
C ALA A 119 -1.67 1.86 -7.41
N HIS A 120 -0.96 2.22 -8.47
CA HIS A 120 -0.90 3.56 -9.03
C HIS A 120 -1.65 3.64 -10.36
N PHE A 121 -2.49 4.67 -10.49
CA PHE A 121 -3.35 4.90 -11.62
C PHE A 121 -3.07 6.28 -12.20
N ASN A 122 -2.74 6.32 -13.49
CA ASN A 122 -2.65 7.58 -14.23
C ASN A 122 -4.05 8.17 -14.42
N LEU A 123 -4.20 9.48 -14.20
CA LEU A 123 -5.48 10.17 -14.37
C LEU A 123 -5.54 10.98 -15.66
N ASN A 124 -6.64 10.78 -16.39
CA ASN A 124 -7.19 11.79 -17.30
C ASN A 124 -8.37 12.54 -16.66
N LYS A 125 -9.08 11.91 -15.72
CA LYS A 125 -10.19 12.46 -14.92
C LYS A 125 -10.38 11.61 -13.67
N LEU A 126 -10.68 12.23 -12.53
CA LEU A 126 -10.95 11.50 -11.28
C LEU A 126 -12.19 10.57 -11.44
N PRO A 127 -12.10 9.28 -11.05
CA PRO A 127 -13.23 8.35 -11.09
C PRO A 127 -14.35 8.74 -10.12
N SER A 128 -15.53 8.15 -10.32
CA SER A 128 -16.64 8.36 -9.38
C SER A 128 -16.34 7.72 -8.01
N ALA A 129 -17.03 8.16 -6.96
CA ALA A 129 -16.90 7.55 -5.63
C ALA A 129 -17.21 6.04 -5.66
N ALA A 130 -18.15 5.61 -6.50
CA ALA A 130 -18.49 4.20 -6.67
C ALA A 130 -17.33 3.43 -7.34
N ASP A 131 -16.69 4.00 -8.36
CA ASP A 131 -15.54 3.39 -9.03
C ASP A 131 -14.36 3.26 -8.06
N LEU A 132 -14.05 4.32 -7.31
CA LEU A 132 -12.97 4.29 -6.31
C LEU A 132 -13.21 3.25 -5.21
N LYS A 133 -14.47 3.09 -4.75
CA LYS A 133 -14.86 2.03 -3.80
C LYS A 133 -14.76 0.63 -4.40
N SER A 134 -15.01 0.48 -5.69
CA SER A 134 -14.81 -0.79 -6.38
C SER A 134 -13.31 -1.11 -6.49
N GLU A 135 -12.52 -0.14 -6.93
CA GLU A 135 -11.08 -0.29 -7.17
C GLU A 135 -10.30 -0.58 -5.89
N ILE A 136 -10.59 0.11 -4.77
CA ILE A 136 -9.90 -0.16 -3.49
C ILE A 136 -10.10 -1.62 -3.04
N ASN A 137 -11.26 -2.22 -3.34
CA ASN A 137 -11.54 -3.63 -3.04
C ASN A 137 -10.84 -4.56 -4.04
N LEU A 138 -10.87 -4.22 -5.33
CA LEU A 138 -10.18 -4.99 -6.37
C LEU A 138 -8.67 -5.06 -6.12
N GLN A 139 -8.03 -3.93 -5.80
CA GLN A 139 -6.59 -3.90 -5.57
C GLN A 139 -6.19 -4.59 -4.27
N PHE A 140 -7.04 -4.58 -3.25
CA PHE A 140 -6.82 -5.39 -2.06
C PHE A 140 -6.89 -6.89 -2.35
N ASN A 141 -7.86 -7.32 -3.16
CA ASN A 141 -7.95 -8.72 -3.56
C ASN A 141 -6.73 -9.14 -4.38
N GLU A 142 -6.21 -8.26 -5.23
CA GLU A 142 -4.96 -8.51 -5.94
C GLU A 142 -3.77 -8.62 -4.99
N PHE A 143 -3.66 -7.72 -4.01
CA PHE A 143 -2.64 -7.79 -2.96
C PHE A 143 -2.69 -9.11 -2.20
N ASN A 144 -3.88 -9.53 -1.75
CA ASN A 144 -4.05 -10.81 -1.06
C ASN A 144 -3.63 -12.00 -1.93
N LYS A 145 -3.97 -12.01 -3.22
CA LYS A 145 -3.54 -13.07 -4.15
C LYS A 145 -2.02 -13.11 -4.32
N ILE A 146 -1.38 -11.94 -4.41
CA ILE A 146 0.08 -11.86 -4.50
C ILE A 146 0.70 -12.47 -3.24
N LEU A 147 0.22 -12.07 -2.06
CA LEU A 147 0.70 -12.59 -0.78
C LEU A 147 0.52 -14.10 -0.62
N GLN A 148 -0.54 -14.68 -1.18
CA GLN A 148 -0.77 -16.14 -1.14
C GLN A 148 0.21 -16.94 -2.02
N ASN A 149 0.91 -16.28 -2.96
CA ASN A 149 1.88 -16.93 -3.86
C ASN A 149 3.34 -16.73 -3.40
N ILE A 150 3.56 -16.03 -2.28
CA ILE A 150 4.86 -15.78 -1.67
C ILE A 150 5.04 -16.72 -0.47
#